data_AF-A0A2V2N0J1-F1
#
_entry.id   AF-A0A2V2N0J1-F1
#
_cell.length_a   1.000
_cell.length_b   1.000
_cell.length_c   1.000
_cell.angle_alpha   90.00
_cell.angle_beta   90.00
_cell.angle_gamma   90.00
#
_symmetry.space_group_name_H-M   'P 1'
#
loop_
_entity.id
_entity.type
_entity.pdbx_description
1 polymer ?
#
loop_
_entity_poly.entity_id
_entity_poly.type
_entity_poly.pdbx_seq_one_letter_code
_entity_poly.pdbx_strand_id
1 'polypeptide(L)'
;MEPKRSRSDLMPGFGVTSERSSHPLEKVGRFRIEGELVVIYLEGVGSFLVKKVQVVSVVLGLCDEIIRDRVEGEVGVMSLSDSGRGLRKGILGEQYVGLVQRVKRVLEGKEGKWAVFGVTE
;
A
#
# COMPACT_ATOMS: atom_id res chain seq x y z
N MET A 1 9.89 -45.27 44.28
CA MET A 1 8.77 -44.93 43.38
C MET A 1 9.32 -43.99 42.32
N GLU A 2 9.59 -44.48 41.12
CA GLU A 2 9.80 -43.66 39.90
C GLU A 2 8.57 -43.86 39.00
N PRO A 3 8.27 -43.02 37.96
CA PRO A 3 9.08 -42.00 37.27
C PRO A 3 8.31 -40.64 37.10
N LYS A 4 8.71 -39.54 36.41
CA LYS A 4 9.10 -39.36 35.01
C LYS A 4 9.70 -37.94 34.76
N ARG A 5 10.63 -37.92 33.81
CA ARG A 5 11.22 -36.78 33.07
C ARG A 5 10.18 -35.78 32.54
N SER A 6 10.56 -34.50 32.38
CA SER A 6 10.69 -33.91 31.04
C SER A 6 11.44 -32.58 31.06
N ARG A 7 12.48 -32.49 30.21
CA ARG A 7 13.13 -31.26 29.75
C ARG A 7 12.16 -30.44 28.91
N SER A 8 12.30 -29.11 28.98
CA SER A 8 12.40 -28.27 27.78
C SER A 8 12.97 -26.90 28.18
N ASP A 9 14.23 -26.70 27.82
CA ASP A 9 14.76 -25.40 27.41
C ASP A 9 13.78 -24.71 26.44
N LEU A 10 13.68 -23.37 26.45
CA LEU A 10 13.52 -22.56 25.23
C LEU A 10 13.57 -21.04 25.55
N MET A 11 14.75 -20.48 25.26
CA MET A 11 15.04 -19.20 24.60
C MET A 11 14.67 -17.86 25.29
N PRO A 12 15.61 -16.88 25.32
CA PRO A 12 15.27 -15.49 25.56
C PRO A 12 14.38 -15.01 24.40
N GLY A 13 13.20 -14.47 24.74
CA GLY A 13 12.29 -13.91 23.77
C GLY A 13 12.96 -12.77 23.00
N PHE A 14 13.14 -12.97 21.69
CA PHE A 14 13.43 -11.88 20.77
C PHE A 14 12.20 -10.98 20.74
N GLY A 15 12.17 -9.99 21.63
CA GLY A 15 11.27 -8.87 21.53
C GLY A 15 11.63 -8.10 20.27
N VAL A 16 10.86 -8.32 19.19
CA VAL A 16 10.88 -7.43 18.03
C VAL A 16 10.31 -6.10 18.52
N THR A 17 11.18 -5.19 18.95
CA THR A 17 10.83 -3.79 19.16
C THR A 17 10.49 -3.22 17.80
N SER A 18 9.20 -3.26 17.44
CA SER A 18 8.66 -2.42 16.39
C SER A 18 8.82 -0.98 16.85
N GLU A 19 9.92 -0.34 16.47
CA GLU A 19 10.01 1.11 16.45
C GLU A 19 8.90 1.58 15.52
N ARG A 20 7.76 1.97 16.10
CA ARG A 20 6.71 2.66 15.37
C ARG A 20 7.26 4.04 15.07
N SER A 21 7.84 4.22 13.89
CA SER A 21 8.05 5.53 13.30
C SER A 21 6.68 6.20 13.20
N SER A 22 6.32 7.03 14.18
CA SER A 22 5.06 7.76 14.23
C SER A 22 5.14 9.02 13.38
N HIS A 23 5.63 8.89 12.15
CA HIS A 23 5.57 9.99 11.20
C HIS A 23 4.10 10.23 10.85
N PRO A 24 3.58 11.45 11.04
CA PRO A 24 2.21 11.76 10.71
C PRO A 24 2.04 11.65 9.19
N LEU A 25 1.23 10.69 8.76
CA LEU A 25 0.83 10.56 7.36
C LEU A 25 -0.08 11.73 6.97
N GLU A 26 0.43 12.63 6.14
CA GLU A 26 -0.36 13.75 5.61
C GLU A 26 -1.23 13.27 4.45
N LYS A 27 -2.51 13.65 4.46
CA LYS A 27 -3.40 13.40 3.32
C LYS A 27 -3.05 14.39 2.21
N VAL A 28 -2.45 13.88 1.15
CA VAL A 28 -1.95 14.66 0.01
C VAL A 28 -2.69 14.37 -1.29
N GLY A 29 -3.73 13.53 -1.26
CA GLY A 29 -4.39 13.16 -2.51
C GLY A 29 -5.60 12.27 -2.36
N ARG A 30 -6.08 11.81 -3.52
CA ARG A 30 -7.25 10.95 -3.64
C ARG A 30 -7.10 9.94 -4.77
N PHE A 31 -7.80 8.84 -4.61
CA PHE A 31 -7.89 7.72 -5.54
C PHE A 31 -9.37 7.56 -5.91
N ARG A 32 -9.68 7.42 -7.19
CA ARG A 32 -11.05 7.11 -7.67
C ARG A 32 -11.03 6.23 -8.93
N ILE A 33 -12.16 5.63 -9.24
CA ILE A 33 -12.36 4.82 -10.45
C ILE A 33 -13.11 5.65 -11.48
N GLU A 34 -12.62 5.62 -12.72
CA GLU A 34 -13.23 6.21 -13.91
C GLU A 34 -13.24 5.15 -15.02
N GLY A 35 -14.35 4.41 -15.13
CA GLY A 35 -14.45 3.25 -16.04
C GLY A 35 -13.43 2.17 -15.70
N GLU A 36 -12.57 1.82 -16.66
CA GLU A 36 -11.49 0.84 -16.50
C GLU A 36 -10.20 1.44 -15.94
N LEU A 37 -10.19 2.74 -15.65
CA LEU A 37 -9.05 3.45 -15.11
C LEU A 37 -9.25 3.79 -13.64
N VAL A 38 -8.13 3.78 -12.94
CA VAL A 38 -7.95 4.35 -11.63
C VAL A 38 -7.18 5.64 -11.79
N VAL A 39 -7.77 6.72 -11.27
CA VAL A 39 -7.13 8.05 -11.24
C VAL A 39 -6.62 8.34 -9.84
N ILE A 40 -5.31 8.55 -9.75
CA ILE A 40 -4.61 8.97 -8.53
C ILE A 40 -4.34 10.46 -8.67
N TYR A 41 -5.07 11.29 -7.93
CA TYR A 41 -4.84 12.72 -7.85
C TYR A 41 -3.98 13.03 -6.62
N LEU A 42 -2.87 13.74 -6.81
CA LEU A 42 -1.97 14.21 -5.77
C LEU A 42 -1.96 15.75 -5.79
N GLU A 43 -2.33 16.36 -4.67
CA GLU A 43 -2.40 17.81 -4.50
C GLU A 43 -1.01 18.43 -4.72
N GLY A 44 -0.92 19.43 -5.60
CA GLY A 44 0.34 20.09 -5.96
C GLY A 44 1.28 19.29 -6.88
N VAL A 45 0.99 18.01 -7.15
CA VAL A 45 1.85 17.13 -7.97
C VAL A 45 1.21 16.82 -9.32
N GLY A 46 -0.08 16.43 -9.34
CA GLY A 46 -0.78 16.13 -10.59
C GLY A 46 -1.73 14.93 -10.49
N SER A 47 -2.00 14.30 -11.64
CA SER A 47 -2.88 13.14 -11.71
C SER A 47 -2.30 12.03 -12.57
N PHE A 48 -2.38 10.81 -12.07
CA PHE A 48 -1.74 9.63 -12.65
C PHE A 48 -2.76 8.54 -12.90
N LEU A 49 -2.50 7.73 -13.93
CA LEU A 49 -3.42 6.72 -14.42
C LEU A 49 -2.85 5.32 -14.23
N VAL A 50 -3.70 4.42 -13.75
CA VAL A 50 -3.41 2.99 -13.63
C VAL A 50 -4.64 2.23 -14.09
N LYS A 51 -4.49 1.11 -14.79
CA LYS A 51 -5.67 0.29 -15.13
C LYS A 51 -6.22 -0.36 -13.87
N LYS A 52 -7.55 -0.47 -13.77
CA LYS A 52 -8.22 -1.15 -12.65
C LYS A 52 -7.68 -2.57 -12.43
N VAL A 53 -7.46 -3.32 -13.51
CA VAL A 53 -6.91 -4.69 -13.46
C VAL A 53 -5.50 -4.75 -12.87
N GLN A 54 -4.66 -3.74 -13.13
CA GLN A 54 -3.32 -3.65 -12.55
C GLN A 54 -3.42 -3.41 -11.04
N VAL A 55 -4.28 -2.48 -10.60
CA VAL A 55 -4.48 -2.26 -9.15
C VAL A 55 -4.98 -3.53 -8.47
N VAL A 56 -5.87 -4.30 -9.11
CA VAL A 56 -6.31 -5.60 -8.59
C VAL A 56 -5.13 -6.56 -8.48
N SER A 57 -4.26 -6.64 -9.49
CA SER A 57 -3.05 -7.47 -9.48
C SER A 57 -2.16 -7.19 -8.26
N VAL A 58 -1.86 -5.91 -8.00
CA VAL A 58 -1.06 -5.50 -6.83
C VAL A 58 -1.76 -5.83 -5.51
N VAL A 59 -3.06 -5.56 -5.42
CA VAL A 59 -3.85 -5.81 -4.20
C VAL A 59 -3.95 -7.32 -3.88
N LEU A 60 -3.87 -8.17 -4.89
CA LEU A 60 -3.79 -9.63 -4.74
C LEU A 60 -2.36 -10.12 -4.49
N GLY A 61 -1.35 -9.25 -4.56
CA GLY A 61 0.04 -9.58 -4.34
C GLY A 61 0.66 -10.39 -5.48
N LEU A 62 0.16 -10.24 -6.72
CA LEU A 62 0.63 -11.01 -7.87
C LEU A 62 1.91 -10.40 -8.47
N CYS A 63 1.95 -9.09 -8.65
CA CYS A 63 3.12 -8.35 -9.12
C CYS A 63 3.00 -6.86 -8.79
N ASP A 64 4.13 -6.17 -8.90
CA ASP A 64 4.17 -4.71 -8.91
C ASP A 64 3.74 -4.18 -10.28
N GLU A 65 3.17 -2.98 -10.32
CA GLU A 65 2.56 -2.43 -11.53
C GLU A 65 3.04 -1.01 -11.82
N ILE A 66 3.25 -0.71 -13.11
CA ILE A 66 3.71 0.59 -13.57
C ILE A 66 2.57 1.61 -13.52
N ILE A 67 2.88 2.78 -12.96
CA ILE A 67 2.03 3.98 -12.96
C ILE A 67 2.44 4.85 -14.14
N ARG A 68 1.45 5.26 -14.93
CA ARG A 68 1.66 6.09 -16.12
C ARG A 68 1.05 7.47 -15.94
N ASP A 69 1.68 8.45 -16.57
CA ASP A 69 1.08 9.77 -16.77
C ASP A 69 0.07 9.74 -17.92
N ARG A 70 -0.75 10.79 -18.04
CA ARG A 70 -1.76 10.95 -19.10
C ARG A 70 -1.20 10.94 -20.52
N VAL A 71 0.09 11.27 -20.68
CA VAL A 71 0.80 11.34 -21.96
C VAL A 71 1.63 10.06 -22.22
N GLU A 72 1.37 8.97 -21.48
CA GLU A 72 2.00 7.65 -21.59
C GLU A 72 3.47 7.53 -21.18
N GLY A 73 3.98 8.45 -20.34
CA GLY A 73 5.27 8.26 -19.65
C GLY A 73 5.13 7.36 -18.41
N GLU A 74 6.06 6.43 -18.22
CA GLU A 74 6.25 5.78 -16.92
C GLU A 74 6.74 6.81 -15.90
N VAL A 75 6.02 6.93 -14.79
CA VAL A 75 6.30 7.93 -13.75
C VAL A 75 6.43 7.33 -12.36
N GLY A 76 6.21 6.01 -12.24
CA GLY A 76 6.21 5.37 -10.95
C GLY A 76 5.83 3.90 -10.95
N VAL A 77 5.87 3.32 -9.76
CA VAL A 77 5.52 1.92 -9.51
C VAL A 77 4.57 1.83 -8.33
N MET A 78 3.58 0.94 -8.45
CA MET A 78 2.66 0.56 -7.39
C MET A 78 3.03 -0.83 -6.88
N SER A 79 3.18 -0.95 -5.57
CA SER A 79 3.53 -2.22 -4.92
C SER A 79 2.74 -2.44 -3.65
N LEU A 80 2.65 -3.69 -3.21
CA LEU A 80 2.07 -4.02 -1.92
C LEU A 80 3.13 -3.82 -0.83
N SER A 81 2.75 -3.27 0.33
CA SER A 81 3.62 -3.24 1.50
C SER A 81 3.93 -4.66 1.96
N ASP A 82 5.06 -4.85 2.63
CA ASP A 82 5.49 -6.16 3.14
C ASP A 82 4.46 -6.76 4.12
N SER A 83 3.70 -5.91 4.82
CA SER A 83 2.60 -6.33 5.70
C SER A 83 1.30 -6.69 4.97
N GLY A 84 1.20 -6.46 3.66
CA GLY A 84 -0.03 -6.58 2.87
C GLY A 84 -1.10 -5.52 3.15
N ARG A 85 -0.91 -4.63 4.13
CA ARG A 85 -1.94 -3.66 4.56
C ARG A 85 -1.89 -2.33 3.82
N GLY A 86 -0.71 -1.93 3.34
CA GLY A 86 -0.50 -0.73 2.57
C GLY A 86 -0.32 -1.01 1.09
N LEU A 87 -0.87 -0.14 0.26
CA LEU A 87 -0.59 -0.04 -1.17
C LEU A 87 0.35 1.13 -1.36
N ARG A 88 1.63 0.85 -1.64
CA ARG A 88 2.67 1.84 -1.89
C ARG A 88 2.59 2.33 -3.33
N LYS A 89 2.88 3.61 -3.54
CA LYS A 89 3.06 4.23 -4.85
C LYS A 89 4.32 5.07 -4.77
N GLY A 90 5.37 4.66 -5.48
CA GLY A 90 6.51 5.55 -5.75
C GLY A 90 6.19 6.32 -7.02
N ILE A 91 5.97 7.63 -6.94
CA ILE A 91 5.64 8.48 -8.09
C ILE A 91 6.62 9.66 -8.10
N LEU A 92 7.34 9.83 -9.21
CA LEU A 92 8.32 10.92 -9.37
C LEU A 92 9.38 11.01 -8.25
N GLY A 93 9.77 9.85 -7.70
CA GLY A 93 10.74 9.76 -6.59
C GLY A 93 10.14 9.88 -5.19
N GLU A 94 8.88 10.30 -5.08
CA GLU A 94 8.18 10.46 -3.80
C GLU A 94 7.37 9.21 -3.44
N GLN A 95 7.22 8.95 -2.14
CA GLN A 95 6.48 7.79 -1.63
C GLN A 95 5.10 8.18 -1.10
N TYR A 96 4.11 7.48 -1.61
CA TYR A 96 2.72 7.61 -1.20
C TYR A 96 2.17 6.27 -0.76
N VAL A 97 1.20 6.30 0.15
CA VAL A 97 0.61 5.09 0.69
C VAL A 97 -0.90 5.21 0.80
N GLY A 98 -1.54 4.05 0.76
CA GLY A 98 -2.44 3.80 1.86
C GLY A 98 -3.28 2.55 1.74
N LEU A 99 -4.42 2.55 2.42
CA LEU A 99 -4.94 1.33 3.00
C LEU A 99 -5.60 0.43 1.97
N VAL A 100 -5.07 -0.79 1.81
CA VAL A 100 -5.59 -1.81 0.90
C VAL A 100 -7.07 -2.11 1.16
N GLN A 101 -7.49 -2.14 2.42
CA GLN A 101 -8.89 -2.35 2.78
C GLN A 101 -9.82 -1.28 2.17
N ARG A 102 -9.38 -0.02 2.13
CA ARG A 102 -10.16 1.07 1.52
C ARG A 102 -10.12 1.01 0.00
N VAL A 103 -8.96 0.68 -0.57
CA VAL A 103 -8.83 0.45 -2.02
C VAL A 103 -9.79 -0.65 -2.48
N LYS A 104 -9.88 -1.77 -1.75
CA LYS A 104 -10.84 -2.84 -2.03
C LYS A 104 -12.29 -2.35 -2.02
N ARG A 105 -12.68 -1.56 -1.02
CA ARG A 105 -14.03 -0.97 -0.97
C ARG A 105 -14.33 -0.06 -2.16
N VAL A 106 -13.34 0.70 -2.65
CA VAL A 106 -13.49 1.51 -3.87
C VAL A 106 -13.63 0.62 -5.10
N LEU A 107 -12.81 -0.41 -5.24
CA LEU A 107 -12.88 -1.39 -6.34
C LEU A 107 -14.22 -2.13 -6.39
N GLU A 108 -14.80 -2.41 -5.23
CA GLU A 108 -16.12 -3.04 -5.06
C GLU A 108 -17.29 -2.05 -5.26
N GLY A 109 -17.03 -0.75 -5.50
CA GLY A 109 -18.06 0.27 -5.64
C GLY A 109 -18.76 0.67 -4.33
N LYS A 110 -18.26 0.21 -3.18
CA LYS A 110 -18.80 0.54 -1.85
C LYS A 110 -18.37 1.93 -1.38
N GLU A 111 -17.29 2.48 -1.93
CA GLU A 111 -16.80 3.83 -1.68
C GLU A 111 -16.47 4.51 -3.04
N GLY A 112 -16.83 5.78 -3.23
CA GLY A 112 -16.58 6.47 -4.51
C GLY A 112 -15.16 7.00 -4.69
N LYS A 113 -14.44 7.26 -3.59
CA LYS A 113 -13.07 7.78 -3.58
C LYS A 113 -12.39 7.44 -2.26
N TRP A 114 -11.06 7.39 -2.28
CA TRP A 114 -10.24 7.11 -1.10
C TRP A 114 -9.07 8.12 -0.99
N ALA A 115 -8.55 8.35 0.22
CA ALA A 115 -7.49 9.31 0.52
C ALA A 115 -6.10 8.72 0.33
N VAL A 116 -5.21 9.41 -0.37
CA VAL A 116 -3.80 9.03 -0.51
C VAL A 116 -2.97 9.86 0.47
N PHE A 117 -1.99 9.22 1.11
CA PHE A 117 -1.14 9.83 2.11
C PHE A 117 0.31 9.89 1.65
N GLY A 118 1.01 10.98 1.95
CA GLY A 118 2.46 11.11 1.75
C GLY A 118 3.21 10.45 2.90
N VAL A 119 4.35 9.84 2.59
CA VAL A 119 5.30 9.34 3.59
C VAL A 119 6.46 10.32 3.61
N THR A 120 6.54 11.16 4.64
CA THR A 120 7.70 12.00 4.92
C THR A 120 8.77 11.17 5.62
N GLU A 121 10.00 11.20 5.09
CA GLU A 121 11.20 10.71 5.79
C GLU A 121 11.60 11.63 6.95
#